data_AF-A0A928I5J1-F1
#
_entry.id   AF-A0A928I5J1-F1
#
_cell.length_a   1.000
_cell.length_b   1.000
_cell.length_c   1.000
_cell.angle_alpha   90.00
_cell.angle_beta   90.00
_cell.angle_gamma   90.00
#
_symmetry.space_group_name_H-M   'P 1'
#
loop_
_entity.id
_entity.type
_entity.pdbx_description
1 polymer ?
#
loop_
_entity_poly.entity_id
_entity_poly.type
_entity_poly.pdbx_seq_one_letter_code
_entity_poly.pdbx_strand_id
1 'polypeptide(L)'
;MLALLKLTQILPTLLIGMILVGAVTGESAVWGTGLILLILDAVVGITLQMLCDRAAQKQNERMEESLRILDSMLDENQKEDLEKMASPKEKPVREEKEKRRLPPFGAIGENMTKESFFEAQALFPGFCVDFSYNEEQYRQLLQREKNGEHLTCDEKAKLIFPLIFGNFGVVSDLEKATDEIMRLFGGNEDIETPESGSPEEDLALHEFAVLNALIGTVYAYKEQPVVAAYHFMWALKTEMIELSLPWCDFIKCVLRELPPLVTEEYVGEGCGFSADDPMGSVGGTVLSARNSLHLISDMVGRNGEIVVVKLGRTGLFGHCVRLGSTDSRATNNMIDIYETYVIERNYKIKKIKLYVNGYFPRSLPCEVKRPNGFRYFTLARHEKEKA
;
A
#
# COMPACT_ATOMS: atom_id res chain seq x y z
N MET A 1 3.95 8.92 19.40
CA MET A 1 2.60 8.82 20.02
C MET A 1 1.88 7.52 19.62
N LEU A 2 1.77 7.21 18.32
CA LEU A 2 1.27 5.90 17.82
C LEU A 2 2.01 4.68 18.42
N ALA A 3 3.34 4.77 18.60
CA ALA A 3 4.12 3.72 19.25
C ALA A 3 3.73 3.51 20.73
N LEU A 4 3.38 4.57 21.46
CA LEU A 4 2.92 4.50 22.85
C LEU A 4 1.52 3.88 22.94
N LEU A 5 0.61 4.23 22.02
CA LEU A 5 -0.74 3.64 21.93
C LEU A 5 -0.71 2.14 21.57
N LYS A 6 0.25 1.71 20.74
CA LYS A 6 0.45 0.28 20.45
C LYS A 6 1.00 -0.47 21.69
N LEU A 7 1.83 0.20 22.50
CA LEU A 7 2.39 -0.37 23.72
C LEU A 7 1.32 -0.62 24.79
N THR A 8 0.35 0.30 24.93
CA THR A 8 -0.80 0.13 25.84
C THR A 8 -1.81 -0.95 25.38
N GLN A 9 -1.69 -1.47 24.15
CA GLN A 9 -2.52 -2.60 23.69
C GLN A 9 -1.91 -3.96 24.02
N ILE A 10 -0.58 -4.05 24.08
CA ILE A 10 0.15 -5.31 24.32
C ILE A 10 0.34 -5.56 25.82
N LEU A 11 0.55 -4.50 26.60
CA LEU A 11 0.83 -4.58 28.03
C LEU A 11 -0.31 -5.24 28.85
N PRO A 12 -1.61 -4.95 28.61
CA PRO A 12 -2.70 -5.59 29.33
C PRO A 12 -2.69 -7.11 29.18
N THR A 13 -2.37 -7.63 27.99
CA THR A 13 -2.34 -9.07 27.72
C THR A 13 -1.26 -9.78 28.53
N LEU A 14 -0.10 -9.15 28.67
CA LEU A 14 1.00 -9.67 29.49
C LEU A 14 0.65 -9.63 30.99
N LEU A 15 0.03 -8.54 31.45
CA LEU A 15 -0.37 -8.37 32.84
C LEU A 15 -1.49 -9.34 33.24
N ILE A 16 -2.46 -9.59 32.36
CA ILE A 16 -3.48 -10.63 32.54
C ILE A 16 -2.82 -12.01 32.64
N GLY A 17 -1.82 -12.30 31.79
CA GLY A 17 -1.04 -13.53 31.89
C GLY A 17 -0.36 -13.70 33.25
N MET A 18 0.23 -12.63 33.78
CA MET A 18 0.87 -12.64 35.10
C MET A 18 -0.13 -12.88 36.24
N ILE A 19 -1.32 -12.29 36.16
CA ILE A 19 -2.42 -12.53 37.12
C ILE A 19 -2.85 -14.00 37.08
N LEU A 20 -3.04 -14.57 35.89
CA LEU A 20 -3.45 -15.96 35.72
C LEU A 20 -2.40 -16.94 36.24
N VAL A 21 -1.12 -16.71 35.92
CA VAL A 21 -0.01 -17.55 36.43
C VAL A 21 0.05 -17.48 37.94
N GLY A 22 0.03 -16.27 38.53
CA GLY A 22 0.05 -16.10 39.99
C GLY A 22 -1.16 -16.72 40.70
N ALA A 23 -2.34 -16.69 40.07
CA ALA A 23 -3.55 -17.33 40.61
C ALA A 23 -3.45 -18.86 40.57
N VAL A 24 -2.88 -19.43 39.51
CA VAL A 24 -2.69 -20.89 39.36
C VAL A 24 -1.61 -21.42 40.30
N THR A 25 -0.52 -20.67 40.51
CA THR A 25 0.58 -21.08 41.40
C THR A 25 0.27 -20.84 42.88
N GLY A 26 -0.80 -20.11 43.20
CA GLY A 26 -1.15 -19.75 44.58
C GLY A 26 -0.26 -18.65 45.18
N GLU A 27 0.56 -17.98 44.37
CA GLU A 27 1.46 -16.93 44.82
C GLU A 27 0.75 -15.57 44.88
N SER A 28 0.31 -15.17 46.07
CA SER A 28 -0.44 -13.94 46.29
C SER A 28 0.30 -12.66 45.90
N ALA A 29 1.63 -12.68 45.98
CA ALA A 29 2.46 -11.56 45.55
C ALA A 29 2.37 -11.35 44.03
N VAL A 30 2.40 -12.43 43.22
CA VAL A 30 2.47 -12.33 41.75
C VAL A 30 1.17 -11.80 41.16
N TRP A 31 0.02 -12.35 41.57
CA TRP A 31 -1.26 -11.85 41.05
C TRP A 31 -1.61 -10.47 41.63
N GLY A 32 -1.21 -10.17 42.87
CA GLY A 32 -1.36 -8.85 43.47
C GLY A 32 -0.58 -7.76 42.71
N THR A 33 0.69 -8.03 42.38
CA THR A 33 1.50 -7.11 41.56
C THR A 33 0.92 -6.95 40.16
N GLY A 34 0.43 -8.03 39.54
CA GLY A 34 -0.19 -7.97 38.21
C GLY A 34 -1.45 -7.10 38.19
N LEU A 35 -2.28 -7.20 39.23
CA LEU A 35 -3.48 -6.37 39.36
C LEU A 35 -3.14 -4.89 39.52
N ILE A 36 -2.15 -4.54 40.35
CA ILE A 36 -1.71 -3.15 40.56
C ILE A 36 -1.19 -2.55 39.25
N LEU A 37 -0.34 -3.30 38.52
CA LEU A 37 0.22 -2.83 37.25
C LEU A 37 -0.86 -2.66 36.17
N LEU A 38 -1.88 -3.53 36.16
CA LEU A 38 -3.01 -3.42 35.22
C LEU A 38 -3.85 -2.16 35.47
N ILE A 39 -4.10 -1.84 36.75
CA ILE A 39 -4.80 -0.59 37.12
C ILE A 39 -3.98 0.63 36.71
N LEU A 40 -2.67 0.61 36.95
CA LEU A 40 -1.79 1.71 36.58
C LEU A 40 -1.78 1.92 35.06
N ASP A 41 -1.68 0.85 34.28
CA ASP A 41 -1.72 0.90 32.81
C ASP A 41 -3.05 1.48 32.31
N ALA A 42 -4.18 1.06 32.89
CA ALA A 42 -5.50 1.62 32.57
C ALA A 42 -5.58 3.14 32.85
N VAL A 43 -5.08 3.60 34.00
CA VAL A 43 -5.05 5.03 34.35
C VAL A 43 -4.17 5.82 33.38
N VAL A 44 -2.99 5.30 33.04
CA VAL A 44 -2.09 5.94 32.07
C VAL A 44 -2.73 6.00 30.68
N GLY A 45 -3.35 4.91 30.23
CA GLY A 45 -4.07 4.84 28.95
C GLY A 45 -5.20 5.87 28.86
N ILE A 46 -6.05 5.98 29.90
CA ILE A 46 -7.11 6.98 29.96
C ILE A 46 -6.54 8.40 29.94
N THR A 47 -5.48 8.66 30.72
CA THR A 47 -4.85 9.99 30.78
C THR A 47 -4.25 10.40 29.43
N LEU A 48 -3.57 9.48 28.75
CA LEU A 48 -3.04 9.69 27.41
C LEU A 48 -4.15 9.96 26.39
N GLN A 49 -5.25 9.21 26.45
CA GLN A 49 -6.40 9.43 25.57
C GLN A 49 -6.99 10.84 25.79
N MET A 50 -7.20 11.25 27.05
CA MET A 50 -7.70 12.60 27.37
C MET A 50 -6.76 13.71 26.89
N LEU A 51 -5.44 13.50 26.94
CA LEU A 51 -4.46 14.46 26.40
C LEU A 51 -4.52 14.53 24.87
N CYS A 52 -4.71 13.39 24.19
CA CYS A 52 -4.89 13.34 22.74
C CYS A 52 -6.18 14.07 22.33
N ASP A 53 -7.29 13.82 23.03
CA ASP A 53 -8.58 14.46 22.75
C ASP A 53 -8.50 15.99 22.94
N ARG A 54 -7.81 16.44 24.01
CA ARG A 54 -7.56 17.88 24.24
C ARG A 54 -6.68 18.50 23.16
N ALA A 55 -5.65 17.79 22.69
CA ALA A 55 -4.78 18.27 21.62
C ALA A 55 -5.56 18.41 20.30
N ALA A 56 -6.39 17.41 19.97
CA ALA A 56 -7.25 17.43 18.79
C ALA A 56 -8.28 18.57 18.86
N GLN A 57 -8.91 18.78 20.03
CA GLN A 57 -9.86 19.88 20.21
C GLN A 57 -9.21 21.25 20.02
N LYS A 58 -8.03 21.46 20.61
CA LYS A 58 -7.27 22.72 20.46
C LYS A 58 -6.83 22.98 19.02
N GLN A 59 -6.58 21.92 18.25
CA GLN A 59 -6.25 22.02 16.83
C GLN A 59 -7.48 22.40 15.99
N ASN A 60 -8.65 21.81 16.28
CA ASN A 60 -9.91 22.19 15.65
C ASN A 60 -10.27 23.66 15.93
N GLU A 61 -10.10 24.12 17.17
CA GLU A 61 -10.34 25.53 17.53
C GLU A 61 -9.44 26.48 16.73
N ARG A 62 -8.14 26.16 16.57
CA ARG A 62 -7.22 26.95 15.73
C ARG A 62 -7.59 26.95 14.25
N MET A 63 -8.09 25.81 13.76
CA MET A 63 -8.54 25.69 12.37
C MET A 63 -9.80 26.52 12.12
N GLU A 64 -10.77 26.49 13.04
CA GLU A 64 -11.97 27.36 12.97
C GLU A 64 -11.60 28.85 13.06
N GLU A 65 -10.66 29.22 13.92
CA GLU A 65 -10.16 30.60 14.01
C GLU A 65 -9.48 31.04 12.71
N SER A 66 -8.66 30.17 12.11
CA SER A 66 -8.01 30.43 10.82
C SER A 66 -9.04 30.60 9.70
N LEU A 67 -10.10 29.79 9.68
CA LEU A 67 -11.20 29.91 8.74
C LEU A 67 -11.99 31.22 8.93
N ARG A 68 -12.22 31.65 10.17
CA ARG A 68 -12.87 32.94 10.44
C ARG A 68 -12.02 34.12 10.00
N ILE A 69 -10.71 34.07 10.22
CA ILE A 69 -9.78 35.11 9.75
C ILE A 69 -9.80 35.17 8.23
N LEU A 70 -9.73 34.01 7.56
CA LEU A 70 -9.81 33.93 6.10
C LEU A 70 -11.13 34.53 5.57
N ASP A 71 -12.25 34.20 6.21
CA ASP A 71 -13.58 34.71 5.84
C ASP A 71 -13.74 36.23 6.08
N SER A 72 -12.97 36.79 7.02
CA SER A 72 -12.91 38.24 7.29
C SER A 72 -11.95 39.00 6.39
N MET A 73 -10.98 38.31 5.77
CA MET A 73 -10.02 38.90 4.83
C MET A 73 -10.54 38.94 3.38
N LEU A 74 -11.58 38.16 3.08
CA LEU A 74 -12.28 38.19 1.80
C LEU A 74 -13.21 39.40 1.75
N ASP A 75 -12.90 40.35 0.86
CA ASP A 75 -13.73 41.52 0.56
C ASP A 75 -15.07 41.06 -0.07
N GLU A 76 -16.19 41.78 0.17
CA GLU A 76 -17.51 41.33 -0.29
C GLU A 76 -17.57 41.11 -1.81
N ASN A 77 -16.78 41.88 -2.57
CA ASN A 77 -16.65 41.72 -4.02
C ASN A 77 -15.93 40.42 -4.43
N GLN A 78 -15.00 39.90 -3.61
CA GLN A 78 -14.31 38.63 -3.88
C GLN A 78 -15.17 37.42 -3.50
N LYS A 79 -16.04 37.55 -2.48
CA LYS A 79 -17.04 36.53 -2.16
C LYS A 79 -18.06 36.36 -3.28
N GLU A 80 -18.50 37.47 -3.89
CA GLU A 80 -19.46 37.45 -5.00
C GLU A 80 -18.87 36.80 -6.28
N ASP A 81 -17.58 37.02 -6.56
CA ASP A 81 -16.91 36.40 -7.71
C ASP A 81 -16.67 34.89 -7.51
N LEU A 82 -16.39 34.46 -6.28
CA LEU A 82 -16.30 33.03 -5.89
C LEU A 82 -17.66 32.33 -5.97
N GLU A 83 -18.76 32.97 -5.54
CA GLU A 83 -20.11 32.43 -5.68
C GLU A 83 -20.57 32.36 -7.15
N LYS A 84 -20.20 33.33 -7.99
CA LYS A 84 -20.49 33.33 -9.43
C LYS A 84 -19.72 32.23 -10.19
N MET A 85 -18.51 31.88 -9.74
CA MET A 85 -17.74 30.76 -10.30
C MET A 85 -18.21 29.38 -9.80
N ALA A 86 -18.91 29.32 -8.67
CA ALA A 86 -19.42 28.08 -8.08
C ALA A 86 -20.81 27.63 -8.60
N SER A 87 -21.34 28.27 -9.65
CA SER A 87 -22.64 27.89 -10.25
C SER A 87 -22.48 27.09 -11.55
N PRO A 88 -22.37 25.75 -11.50
CA PRO A 88 -22.91 24.90 -12.55
C PRO A 88 -24.42 24.78 -12.36
N LYS A 89 -25.17 25.00 -13.43
CA LYS A 89 -26.64 24.87 -13.52
C LYS A 89 -27.18 23.66 -12.74
N GLU A 90 -27.73 23.90 -11.56
CA GLU A 90 -28.46 22.90 -10.79
C GLU A 90 -29.92 22.77 -11.27
N LYS A 91 -30.34 21.52 -11.50
CA LYS A 91 -31.71 21.08 -11.23
C LYS A 91 -31.89 21.02 -9.71
N PRO A 92 -33.08 21.32 -9.16
CA PRO A 92 -33.25 21.49 -7.73
C PRO A 92 -33.22 20.12 -7.05
N VAL A 93 -32.17 19.86 -6.27
CA VAL A 93 -32.19 18.80 -5.25
C VAL A 93 -31.98 19.46 -3.90
N ARG A 94 -33.12 19.57 -3.22
CA ARG A 94 -33.38 19.83 -1.82
C ARG A 94 -32.16 19.64 -0.90
N GLU A 95 -31.86 20.72 -0.19
CA GLU A 95 -30.90 20.82 0.91
C GLU A 95 -31.19 19.79 2.01
N GLU A 96 -30.24 18.89 2.22
CA GLU A 96 -29.88 18.35 3.53
C GLU A 96 -28.35 18.19 3.49
N LYS A 97 -27.61 19.27 3.82
CA LYS A 97 -26.18 19.17 4.17
C LYS A 97 -26.08 18.50 5.53
N GLU A 98 -26.34 17.20 5.54
CA GLU A 98 -25.86 16.32 6.59
C GLU A 98 -24.35 16.53 6.66
N LYS A 99 -23.83 16.90 7.84
CA LYS A 99 -22.39 17.00 8.10
C LYS A 99 -21.79 15.64 7.78
N ARG A 100 -21.37 15.41 6.52
CA ARG A 100 -20.59 14.25 6.12
C ARG A 100 -19.35 14.28 6.99
N ARG A 101 -19.38 13.49 8.07
CA ARG A 101 -18.16 13.13 8.79
C ARG A 101 -17.32 12.47 7.71
N LEU A 102 -16.19 13.09 7.36
CA LEU A 102 -15.17 12.44 6.55
C LEU A 102 -14.98 11.04 7.15
N PRO A 103 -15.09 9.96 6.35
CA PRO A 103 -14.85 8.62 6.86
C PRO A 103 -13.48 8.64 7.56
N PRO A 104 -13.34 7.97 8.71
CA PRO A 104 -12.10 7.98 9.47
C PRO A 104 -10.97 7.48 8.56
N PHE A 105 -10.18 8.43 8.06
CA PHE A 105 -9.09 8.11 7.14
C PHE A 105 -8.09 7.21 7.88
N GLY A 106 -7.89 5.99 7.36
CA GLY A 106 -6.91 5.05 7.91
C GLY A 106 -7.43 3.96 8.85
N ALA A 107 -8.73 3.71 8.90
CA ALA A 107 -9.20 2.40 9.35
C ALA A 107 -8.87 1.35 8.28
N ILE A 108 -7.75 0.65 8.46
CA ILE A 108 -7.26 -0.40 7.56
C ILE A 108 -8.39 -1.40 7.27
N GLY A 109 -8.67 -1.64 5.98
CA GLY A 109 -9.65 -2.63 5.56
C GLY A 109 -11.07 -2.10 5.38
N GLU A 110 -11.29 -0.78 5.47
CA GLU A 110 -12.54 -0.17 5.03
C GLU A 110 -12.66 -0.14 3.50
N ASN A 111 -13.90 -0.03 3.00
CA ASN A 111 -14.17 0.10 1.57
C ASN A 111 -13.82 1.50 1.08
N MET A 112 -12.61 1.66 0.55
CA MET A 112 -12.15 2.87 -0.15
C MET A 112 -12.76 2.96 -1.57
N THR A 113 -13.15 4.17 -2.00
CA THR A 113 -13.45 4.50 -3.42
C THR A 113 -12.42 5.49 -3.97
N LYS A 114 -12.38 5.69 -5.30
CA LYS A 114 -11.48 6.68 -5.92
C LYS A 114 -11.81 8.10 -5.45
N GLU A 115 -13.10 8.40 -5.27
CA GLU A 115 -13.61 9.71 -4.82
C GLU A 115 -13.25 9.95 -3.36
N SER A 116 -13.51 8.99 -2.46
CA SER A 116 -13.16 9.15 -1.05
C SER A 116 -11.65 9.30 -0.86
N PHE A 117 -10.86 8.58 -1.68
CA PHE A 117 -9.41 8.73 -1.68
C PHE A 117 -8.97 10.11 -2.19
N PHE A 118 -9.60 10.61 -3.26
CA PHE A 118 -9.34 11.94 -3.82
C PHE A 118 -9.63 13.03 -2.79
N GLU A 119 -10.82 13.02 -2.18
CA GLU A 119 -11.23 13.99 -1.15
C GLU A 119 -10.25 14.02 0.03
N ALA A 120 -9.78 12.86 0.45
CA ALA A 120 -8.83 12.79 1.55
C ALA A 120 -7.43 13.30 1.17
N GLN A 121 -6.94 12.95 -0.02
CA GLN A 121 -5.68 13.48 -0.54
C GLN A 121 -5.75 14.98 -0.83
N ALA A 122 -6.94 15.52 -1.09
CA ALA A 122 -7.14 16.95 -1.23
C ALA A 122 -6.87 17.72 0.08
N LEU A 123 -7.11 17.07 1.23
CA LEU A 123 -6.88 17.63 2.56
C LEU A 123 -5.48 17.29 3.10
N PHE A 124 -5.03 16.06 2.86
CA PHE A 124 -3.78 15.51 3.40
C PHE A 124 -2.96 14.84 2.30
N PRO A 125 -2.31 15.63 1.42
CA PRO A 125 -1.57 15.08 0.30
C PRO A 125 -0.35 14.29 0.76
N GLY A 126 -0.22 13.06 0.28
CA GLY A 126 0.92 12.19 0.56
C GLY A 126 0.57 10.70 0.61
N PHE A 127 1.58 9.85 0.45
CA PHE A 127 1.47 8.40 0.65
C PHE A 127 1.11 8.02 2.10
N CYS A 128 1.65 8.80 3.03
CA CYS A 128 1.33 8.76 4.45
C CYS A 128 0.64 10.06 4.82
N VAL A 129 -0.26 10.01 5.81
CA VAL A 129 -0.88 11.22 6.35
C VAL A 129 0.20 12.05 7.04
N ASP A 130 0.67 13.09 6.36
CA ASP A 130 1.61 14.06 6.88
C ASP A 130 0.86 15.33 7.26
N PHE A 131 0.40 15.39 8.52
CA PHE A 131 -0.30 16.56 9.05
C PHE A 131 0.56 17.82 9.13
N SER A 132 1.89 17.68 8.98
CA SER A 132 2.75 18.85 8.95
C SER A 132 2.77 19.50 7.57
N TYR A 133 2.49 18.74 6.50
CA TYR A 133 2.52 19.21 5.13
C TYR A 133 1.33 20.09 4.78
N ASN A 134 1.63 21.36 4.48
CA ASN A 134 0.65 22.40 4.19
C ASN A 134 1.15 23.33 3.08
N GLU A 135 0.34 24.32 2.73
CA GLU A 135 0.62 25.26 1.63
C GLU A 135 1.96 25.99 1.79
N GLU A 136 2.31 26.38 3.02
CA GLU A 136 3.58 27.08 3.28
C GLU A 136 4.78 26.15 3.02
N GLN A 137 4.71 24.90 3.48
CA GLN A 137 5.76 23.92 3.21
C GLN A 137 5.87 23.56 1.73
N TYR A 138 4.74 23.49 1.02
CA TYR A 138 4.72 23.32 -0.44
C TYR A 138 5.43 24.47 -1.15
N ARG A 139 5.13 25.73 -0.78
CA ARG A 139 5.80 26.93 -1.34
C ARG A 139 7.30 26.93 -1.06
N GLN A 140 7.72 26.50 0.13
CA GLN A 140 9.13 26.36 0.48
C GLN A 140 9.83 25.30 -0.39
N LEU A 141 9.22 24.13 -0.57
CA LEU A 141 9.76 23.08 -1.46
C LEU A 141 9.88 23.56 -2.91
N LEU A 142 8.85 24.26 -3.43
CA LEU A 142 8.89 24.86 -4.76
C LEU A 142 10.04 25.88 -4.90
N GLN A 143 10.26 26.71 -3.87
CA GLN A 143 11.34 27.69 -3.91
C GLN A 143 12.71 27.01 -3.91
N ARG A 144 12.88 25.94 -3.12
CA ARG A 144 14.11 25.13 -3.11
C ARG A 144 14.35 24.49 -4.49
N GLU A 145 13.33 23.93 -5.11
CA GLU A 145 13.44 23.39 -6.48
C GLU A 145 13.87 24.47 -7.49
N LYS A 146 13.23 25.66 -7.45
CA LYS A 146 13.57 26.79 -8.32
C LYS A 146 14.99 27.32 -8.11
N ASN A 147 15.49 27.23 -6.89
CA ASN A 147 16.87 27.59 -6.56
C ASN A 147 17.89 26.54 -7.03
N GLY A 148 17.44 25.41 -7.59
CA GLY A 148 18.30 24.33 -8.03
C GLY A 148 18.83 23.46 -6.89
N GLU A 149 18.18 23.50 -5.72
CA GLU A 149 18.55 22.62 -4.61
C GLU A 149 18.24 21.16 -4.94
N HIS A 150 19.05 20.25 -4.41
CA HIS A 150 18.80 18.82 -4.54
C HIS A 150 17.62 18.42 -3.63
N LEU A 151 16.57 17.89 -4.25
CA LEU A 151 15.39 17.36 -3.56
C LEU A 151 15.38 15.84 -3.59
N THR A 152 14.98 15.24 -2.48
CA THR A 152 14.76 13.78 -2.39
C THR A 152 13.56 13.35 -3.23
N CYS A 153 13.44 12.05 -3.52
CA CYS A 153 12.27 11.52 -4.23
C CYS A 153 10.95 11.79 -3.48
N ASP A 154 10.94 11.68 -2.14
CA ASP A 154 9.75 11.99 -1.33
C ASP A 154 9.37 13.48 -1.40
N GLU A 155 10.35 14.38 -1.40
CA GLU A 155 10.11 15.82 -1.57
C GLU A 155 9.56 16.13 -2.96
N LYS A 156 10.10 15.49 -4.00
CA LYS A 156 9.58 15.62 -5.37
C LYS A 156 8.17 15.05 -5.50
N ALA A 157 7.89 13.92 -4.86
CA ALA A 157 6.54 13.36 -4.81
C ALA A 157 5.55 14.37 -4.22
N LYS A 158 5.91 15.04 -3.11
CA LYS A 158 5.11 16.11 -2.48
C LYS A 158 4.83 17.30 -3.41
N LEU A 159 5.69 17.57 -4.38
CA LEU A 159 5.46 18.58 -5.42
C LEU A 159 4.52 18.09 -6.54
N ILE A 160 4.46 16.77 -6.77
CA ILE A 160 3.59 16.14 -7.77
C ILE A 160 2.17 15.94 -7.24
N PHE A 161 1.97 15.64 -5.95
CA PHE A 161 0.65 15.43 -5.34
C PHE A 161 -0.38 16.53 -5.69
N PRO A 162 -0.06 17.83 -5.57
CA PRO A 162 -0.97 18.91 -5.95
C PRO A 162 -1.39 18.90 -7.42
N LEU A 163 -0.54 18.41 -8.33
CA LEU A 163 -0.90 18.24 -9.75
C LEU A 163 -1.90 17.11 -9.95
N ILE A 164 -1.91 16.09 -9.08
CA ILE A 164 -2.88 14.99 -9.16
C ILE A 164 -4.22 15.42 -8.55
N PHE A 165 -4.19 15.96 -7.33
CA PHE A 165 -5.39 16.15 -6.51
C PHE A 165 -5.94 17.58 -6.50
N GLY A 166 -5.21 18.57 -7.02
CA GLY A 166 -5.68 19.95 -7.09
C GLY A 166 -5.63 20.69 -5.75
N ASN A 167 -4.46 20.72 -5.10
CA ASN A 167 -4.29 21.30 -3.76
C ASN A 167 -3.42 22.57 -3.77
N PHE A 168 -3.44 23.33 -2.68
CA PHE A 168 -2.55 24.49 -2.48
C PHE A 168 -2.62 25.54 -3.61
N GLY A 169 -3.81 25.74 -4.17
CA GLY A 169 -4.04 26.66 -5.30
C GLY A 169 -3.52 26.15 -6.65
N VAL A 170 -3.06 24.90 -6.74
CA VAL A 170 -2.66 24.24 -7.98
C VAL A 170 -3.89 23.57 -8.59
N VAL A 171 -4.14 23.83 -9.87
CA VAL A 171 -5.18 23.11 -10.63
C VAL A 171 -4.67 21.72 -10.96
N SER A 172 -5.51 20.70 -10.77
CA SER A 172 -5.17 19.32 -11.17
C SER A 172 -4.82 19.27 -12.66
N ASP A 173 -3.68 18.67 -12.97
CA ASP A 173 -3.11 18.48 -14.29
C ASP A 173 -2.37 17.13 -14.34
N LEU A 174 -3.10 16.09 -14.73
CA LEU A 174 -2.60 14.72 -14.78
C LEU A 174 -1.54 14.52 -15.87
N GLU A 175 -1.54 15.31 -16.93
CA GLU A 175 -0.52 15.21 -17.99
C GLU A 175 0.80 15.80 -17.49
N LYS A 176 0.78 16.98 -16.87
CA LYS A 176 1.97 17.54 -16.25
C LYS A 176 2.50 16.66 -15.12
N ALA A 177 1.63 16.06 -14.31
CA ALA A 177 2.04 15.09 -13.30
C ALA A 177 2.76 13.89 -13.95
N THR A 178 2.23 13.39 -15.07
CA THR A 178 2.86 12.30 -15.85
C THR A 178 4.26 12.71 -16.30
N ASP A 179 4.39 13.86 -16.96
CA ASP A 179 5.66 14.35 -17.49
C ASP A 179 6.73 14.50 -16.40
N GLU A 180 6.36 15.06 -15.25
CA GLU A 180 7.27 15.21 -14.11
C GLU A 180 7.72 13.85 -13.57
N ILE A 181 6.80 12.89 -13.42
CA ILE A 181 7.15 11.54 -12.96
C ILE A 181 8.08 10.84 -13.97
N MET A 182 7.79 10.93 -15.27
CA MET A 182 8.62 10.31 -16.32
C MET A 182 10.01 10.95 -16.41
N ARG A 183 10.11 12.27 -16.15
CA ARG A 183 11.40 12.97 -16.02
C ARG A 183 12.22 12.40 -14.85
N LEU A 184 11.57 12.04 -13.74
CA LEU A 184 12.24 11.44 -12.57
C LEU A 184 12.66 9.99 -12.80
N PHE A 185 11.94 9.22 -13.62
CA PHE A 185 12.41 7.91 -14.08
C PHE A 185 13.68 8.01 -14.94
N GLY A 186 14.01 9.18 -15.50
CA GLY A 186 15.23 9.38 -16.28
C GLY A 186 15.31 8.53 -17.55
N GLY A 187 14.17 8.03 -18.05
CA GLY A 187 14.10 7.13 -19.20
C GLY A 187 14.40 5.65 -18.93
N ASN A 188 14.73 5.27 -17.69
CA ASN A 188 14.92 3.87 -17.29
C ASN A 188 13.72 3.37 -16.47
N GLU A 189 12.70 2.86 -17.17
CA GLU A 189 11.61 2.10 -16.55
C GLU A 189 12.06 0.71 -16.06
N ASP A 190 13.17 0.22 -16.60
CA ASP A 190 13.70 -1.11 -16.34
C ASP A 190 14.69 -1.06 -15.17
N ILE A 191 14.19 -1.18 -13.94
CA ILE A 191 15.06 -1.56 -12.83
C ILE A 191 15.34 -3.06 -12.92
N GLU A 192 16.55 -3.38 -13.37
CA GLU A 192 17.15 -4.67 -13.03
C GLU A 192 17.11 -4.80 -11.51
N THR A 193 16.49 -5.87 -11.00
CA THR A 193 16.41 -6.08 -9.55
C THR A 193 17.81 -6.00 -8.96
N PRO A 194 18.03 -5.14 -7.96
CA PRO A 194 19.35 -5.01 -7.35
C PRO A 194 19.80 -6.36 -6.81
N GLU A 195 21.03 -6.74 -7.10
CA GLU A 195 21.60 -8.01 -6.67
C GLU A 195 22.15 -7.95 -5.24
N SER A 196 22.19 -6.77 -4.62
CA SER A 196 22.82 -6.52 -3.35
C SER A 196 21.82 -5.84 -2.39
N GLY A 197 22.06 -5.97 -1.08
CA GLY A 197 21.19 -5.45 -0.02
C GLY A 197 21.75 -4.18 0.61
N SER A 198 22.44 -3.35 -0.17
CA SER A 198 23.10 -2.14 0.32
C SER A 198 22.08 -1.02 0.61
N PRO A 199 22.42 -0.06 1.49
CA PRO A 199 21.56 1.11 1.74
C PRO A 199 21.26 1.95 0.48
N GLU A 200 22.20 1.98 -0.48
CA GLU A 200 22.03 2.70 -1.74
C GLU A 200 20.98 2.03 -2.63
N GLU A 201 20.93 0.70 -2.64
CA GLU A 201 19.91 -0.06 -3.37
C GLU A 201 18.54 0.01 -2.70
N ASP A 202 18.49 0.04 -1.37
CA ASP A 202 17.24 0.27 -0.65
C ASP A 202 16.66 1.66 -0.96
N LEU A 203 17.52 2.67 -1.05
CA LEU A 203 17.11 3.99 -1.50
C LEU A 203 16.59 3.94 -2.95
N ALA A 204 17.33 3.33 -3.88
CA ALA A 204 16.90 3.23 -5.28
C ALA A 204 15.56 2.47 -5.44
N LEU A 205 15.36 1.39 -4.68
CA LEU A 205 14.10 0.64 -4.64
C LEU A 205 12.96 1.48 -4.06
N HIS A 206 13.24 2.28 -3.03
CA HIS A 206 12.26 3.20 -2.45
C HIS A 206 11.83 4.26 -3.48
N GLU A 207 12.79 4.89 -4.16
CA GLU A 207 12.52 5.86 -5.23
C GLU A 207 11.68 5.22 -6.34
N PHE A 208 12.04 4.03 -6.79
CA PHE A 208 11.28 3.29 -7.80
C PHE A 208 9.85 2.97 -7.33
N ALA A 209 9.69 2.57 -6.08
CA ALA A 209 8.38 2.26 -5.52
C ALA A 209 7.50 3.50 -5.46
N VAL A 210 8.05 4.62 -4.99
CA VAL A 210 7.37 5.91 -4.91
C VAL A 210 6.92 6.38 -6.30
N LEU A 211 7.83 6.37 -7.28
CA LEU A 211 7.50 6.81 -8.65
C LEU A 211 6.45 5.90 -9.30
N ASN A 212 6.56 4.58 -9.14
CA ASN A 212 5.55 3.64 -9.64
C ASN A 212 4.19 3.81 -8.94
N ALA A 213 4.18 4.12 -7.64
CA ALA A 213 2.95 4.41 -6.95
C ALA A 213 2.32 5.73 -7.45
N LEU A 214 3.11 6.79 -7.67
CA LEU A 214 2.60 8.05 -8.23
C LEU A 214 2.00 7.85 -9.62
N ILE A 215 2.73 7.22 -10.53
CA ILE A 215 2.27 7.05 -11.91
C ILE A 215 1.05 6.12 -11.96
N GLY A 216 1.02 5.08 -11.11
CA GLY A 216 -0.15 4.22 -10.95
C GLY A 216 -1.39 5.01 -10.55
N THR A 217 -1.24 5.97 -9.64
CA THR A 217 -2.35 6.85 -9.21
C THR A 217 -2.80 7.80 -10.31
N VAL A 218 -1.87 8.40 -11.06
CA VAL A 218 -2.23 9.22 -12.22
C VAL A 218 -3.10 8.41 -13.19
N TYR A 219 -2.67 7.20 -13.56
CA TYR A 219 -3.42 6.35 -14.48
C TYR A 219 -4.75 5.85 -13.90
N ALA A 220 -4.86 5.68 -12.58
CA ALA A 220 -6.12 5.32 -11.94
C ALA A 220 -7.19 6.42 -12.14
N TYR A 221 -6.79 7.70 -12.06
CA TYR A 221 -7.66 8.86 -12.31
C TYR A 221 -7.81 9.22 -13.80
N LYS A 222 -6.92 8.74 -14.68
CA LYS A 222 -7.15 8.74 -16.14
C LYS A 222 -8.10 7.62 -16.59
N GLU A 223 -8.72 6.89 -15.66
CA GLU A 223 -9.58 5.73 -15.93
C GLU A 223 -8.89 4.60 -16.73
N GLN A 224 -7.60 4.38 -16.44
CA GLN A 224 -6.79 3.31 -17.04
C GLN A 224 -6.33 2.30 -15.96
N PRO A 225 -7.25 1.48 -15.43
CA PRO A 225 -6.99 0.64 -14.26
C PRO A 225 -5.92 -0.44 -14.51
N VAL A 226 -5.76 -0.94 -15.74
CA VAL A 226 -4.72 -1.94 -16.06
C VAL A 226 -3.33 -1.32 -16.01
N VAL A 227 -3.16 -0.10 -16.55
CA VAL A 227 -1.90 0.65 -16.49
C VAL A 227 -1.58 1.00 -15.04
N ALA A 228 -2.58 1.48 -14.30
CA ALA A 228 -2.46 1.76 -12.87
C ALA A 228 -2.01 0.54 -12.07
N ALA A 229 -2.68 -0.60 -12.27
CA ALA A 229 -2.37 -1.85 -11.60
C ALA A 229 -0.95 -2.35 -11.90
N TYR A 230 -0.49 -2.21 -13.15
CA TYR A 230 0.86 -2.59 -13.53
C TYR A 230 1.90 -1.88 -12.65
N HIS A 231 1.80 -0.56 -12.55
CA HIS A 231 2.73 0.25 -11.77
C HIS A 231 2.57 0.05 -10.26
N PHE A 232 1.33 -0.05 -9.75
CA PHE A 232 1.12 -0.38 -8.34
C PHE A 232 1.75 -1.72 -7.96
N MET A 233 1.64 -2.73 -8.82
CA MET A 233 2.23 -4.04 -8.53
C MET A 233 3.75 -4.00 -8.52
N TRP A 234 4.39 -3.22 -9.40
CA TRP A 234 5.83 -2.94 -9.31
C TRP A 234 6.19 -2.30 -7.97
N ALA A 235 5.46 -1.25 -7.59
CA ALA A 235 5.69 -0.55 -6.33
C ALA A 235 5.56 -1.48 -5.11
N LEU A 236 4.50 -2.28 -5.04
CA LEU A 236 4.24 -3.20 -3.93
C LEU A 236 5.27 -4.35 -3.84
N LYS A 237 5.84 -4.79 -4.97
CA LYS A 237 6.84 -5.87 -4.97
C LYS A 237 8.22 -5.44 -4.47
N THR A 238 8.51 -4.14 -4.46
CA THR A 238 9.76 -3.62 -3.86
C THR A 238 9.84 -3.83 -2.35
N GLU A 239 8.70 -4.02 -1.68
CA GLU A 239 8.56 -4.05 -0.22
C GLU A 239 8.92 -2.73 0.49
N MET A 240 9.19 -1.65 -0.26
CA MET A 240 9.50 -0.33 0.28
C MET A 240 8.25 0.46 0.68
N ILE A 241 7.08 0.08 0.16
CA ILE A 241 5.78 0.64 0.57
C ILE A 241 5.17 -0.23 1.66
N GLU A 242 4.88 0.38 2.81
CA GLU A 242 4.21 -0.32 3.89
C GLU A 242 2.78 -0.73 3.49
N LEU A 243 2.50 -2.04 3.51
CA LEU A 243 1.24 -2.63 3.05
C LEU A 243 0.02 -2.35 3.96
N SER A 244 0.18 -1.53 4.99
CA SER A 244 -0.86 -1.13 5.96
C SER A 244 -1.24 0.35 5.89
N LEU A 245 -0.84 1.06 4.83
CA LEU A 245 -1.19 2.48 4.62
C LEU A 245 -2.57 2.64 3.96
N PRO A 246 -3.30 3.76 4.16
CA PRO A 246 -4.58 4.03 3.48
C PRO A 246 -4.48 3.93 1.95
N TRP A 247 -3.31 4.27 1.40
CA TRP A 247 -2.94 4.08 0.01
C TRP A 247 -3.15 2.65 -0.50
N CYS A 248 -2.91 1.66 0.35
CA CYS A 248 -3.09 0.26 0.00
C CYS A 248 -4.56 -0.10 -0.22
N ASP A 249 -5.48 0.53 0.49
CA ASP A 249 -6.91 0.31 0.28
C ASP A 249 -7.39 0.97 -1.03
N PHE A 250 -6.79 2.10 -1.42
CA PHE A 250 -6.96 2.67 -2.76
C PHE A 250 -6.42 1.75 -3.87
N ILE A 251 -5.22 1.19 -3.72
CA ILE A 251 -4.69 0.20 -4.68
C ILE A 251 -5.65 -0.99 -4.79
N LYS A 252 -6.14 -1.54 -3.67
CA LYS A 252 -7.13 -2.62 -3.71
C LYS A 252 -8.41 -2.22 -4.45
N CYS A 253 -8.88 -0.98 -4.29
CA CYS A 253 -10.01 -0.45 -5.06
C CYS A 253 -9.75 -0.59 -6.57
N VAL A 254 -8.62 -0.08 -7.04
CA VAL A 254 -8.25 -0.14 -8.46
C VAL A 254 -8.09 -1.57 -8.95
N LEU A 255 -7.45 -2.45 -8.15
CA LEU A 255 -7.27 -3.86 -8.51
C LEU A 255 -8.60 -4.63 -8.63
N ARG A 256 -9.68 -4.19 -7.97
CA ARG A 256 -11.02 -4.80 -8.09
C ARG A 256 -11.68 -4.51 -9.45
N GLU A 257 -11.20 -3.53 -10.20
CA GLU A 257 -11.71 -3.19 -11.54
C GLU A 257 -11.14 -4.11 -12.64
N LEU A 258 -10.10 -4.89 -12.33
CA LEU A 258 -9.41 -5.73 -13.32
C LEU A 258 -10.19 -6.94 -13.85
N PRO A 259 -10.96 -7.71 -13.05
CA PRO A 259 -11.60 -8.95 -13.52
C PRO A 259 -12.40 -8.84 -14.82
N PRO A 260 -13.26 -7.81 -15.05
CA PRO A 260 -13.97 -7.68 -16.32
C PRO A 260 -13.08 -7.31 -17.52
N LEU A 261 -11.83 -6.91 -17.29
CA LEU A 261 -10.88 -6.50 -18.34
C LEU A 261 -9.98 -7.65 -18.81
N VAL A 262 -9.99 -8.78 -18.09
CA VAL A 262 -9.20 -9.97 -18.43
C VAL A 262 -9.90 -10.72 -19.56
N THR A 263 -9.37 -10.57 -20.77
CA THR A 263 -9.98 -11.10 -22.00
C THR A 263 -9.25 -12.30 -22.59
N GLU A 264 -8.00 -12.55 -22.16
CA GLU A 264 -7.12 -13.54 -22.76
C GLU A 264 -6.43 -14.42 -21.70
N GLU A 265 -5.99 -15.60 -22.14
CA GLU A 265 -5.16 -16.52 -21.37
C GLU A 265 -3.68 -16.31 -21.74
N TYR A 266 -2.82 -16.40 -20.75
CA TYR A 266 -1.38 -16.46 -20.90
C TYR A 266 -0.95 -17.91 -21.11
N VAL A 267 -0.30 -18.17 -22.24
CA VAL A 267 0.21 -19.50 -22.58
C VAL A 267 1.71 -19.51 -22.30
N GLY A 268 2.08 -20.12 -21.17
CA GLY A 268 3.48 -20.39 -20.84
C GLY A 268 3.85 -21.84 -21.17
N GLU A 269 5.15 -22.08 -21.40
CA GLU A 269 5.68 -23.42 -21.70
C GLU A 269 6.75 -23.84 -20.68
N GLY A 270 6.74 -25.13 -20.32
CA GLY A 270 7.70 -25.76 -19.41
C GLY A 270 7.38 -25.52 -17.93
N CYS A 271 8.41 -25.26 -17.11
CA CYS A 271 8.30 -25.27 -15.66
C CYS A 271 7.22 -24.29 -15.17
N GLY A 272 6.35 -24.76 -14.28
CA GLY A 272 5.25 -23.99 -13.70
C GLY A 272 3.98 -23.92 -14.55
N PHE A 273 3.99 -24.43 -15.78
CA PHE A 273 2.83 -24.43 -16.69
C PHE A 273 2.26 -25.83 -16.95
N SER A 274 2.78 -26.85 -16.28
CA SER A 274 2.27 -28.22 -16.36
C SER A 274 2.37 -28.95 -15.02
N ALA A 275 1.52 -29.95 -14.83
CA ALA A 275 1.57 -30.81 -13.65
C ALA A 275 2.84 -31.66 -13.59
N ASP A 276 3.39 -32.04 -14.74
CA ASP A 276 4.58 -32.90 -14.82
C ASP A 276 5.89 -32.10 -14.67
N ASP A 277 5.87 -30.78 -14.84
CA ASP A 277 6.99 -29.91 -14.47
C ASP A 277 6.48 -28.68 -13.69
N PRO A 278 6.09 -28.85 -12.43
CA PRO A 278 5.58 -27.76 -11.62
C PRO A 278 6.71 -26.86 -11.10
N MET A 279 6.38 -25.60 -10.86
CA MET A 279 7.21 -24.69 -10.06
C MET A 279 7.06 -25.03 -8.56
N GLY A 280 7.81 -24.38 -7.68
CA GLY A 280 7.68 -24.58 -6.23
C GLY A 280 8.81 -25.43 -5.64
N SER A 281 8.59 -26.03 -4.47
CA SER A 281 9.67 -26.66 -3.71
C SER A 281 10.19 -27.95 -4.37
N VAL A 282 11.49 -28.20 -4.23
CA VAL A 282 12.13 -29.48 -4.57
C VAL A 282 12.29 -30.31 -3.29
N GLY A 283 11.64 -31.48 -3.22
CA GLY A 283 11.87 -32.48 -2.16
C GLY A 283 11.18 -32.22 -0.81
N GLY A 284 10.25 -31.28 -0.72
CA GLY A 284 9.48 -31.08 0.50
C GLY A 284 8.37 -32.10 0.71
N THR A 285 7.84 -32.15 1.94
CA THR A 285 6.83 -33.14 2.37
C THR A 285 5.66 -32.51 3.12
N VAL A 286 5.72 -31.22 3.43
CA VAL A 286 4.69 -30.49 4.16
C VAL A 286 3.97 -29.54 3.22
N LEU A 287 2.68 -29.78 3.02
CA LEU A 287 1.85 -28.90 2.20
C LEU A 287 1.71 -27.53 2.87
N SER A 288 2.09 -26.46 2.17
CA SER A 288 1.96 -25.08 2.64
C SER A 288 1.44 -24.16 1.54
N ALA A 289 0.12 -23.97 1.50
CA ALA A 289 -0.52 -23.03 0.58
C ALA A 289 -0.01 -21.59 0.75
N ARG A 290 0.35 -21.20 1.97
CA ARG A 290 0.91 -19.87 2.25
C ARG A 290 2.27 -19.70 1.57
N ASN A 291 3.14 -20.70 1.61
CA ASN A 291 4.44 -20.62 0.94
C ASN A 291 4.25 -20.60 -0.59
N SER A 292 3.32 -21.38 -1.14
CA SER A 292 2.95 -21.28 -2.55
C SER A 292 2.50 -19.87 -2.94
N LEU A 293 1.65 -19.24 -2.12
CA LEU A 293 1.21 -17.86 -2.34
C LEU A 293 2.36 -16.86 -2.23
N HIS A 294 3.31 -17.04 -1.30
CA HIS A 294 4.51 -16.21 -1.23
C HIS A 294 5.34 -16.32 -2.51
N LEU A 295 5.58 -17.53 -3.01
CA LEU A 295 6.32 -17.72 -4.26
C LEU A 295 5.63 -17.02 -5.43
N ILE A 296 4.31 -17.21 -5.61
CA ILE A 296 3.54 -16.58 -6.69
C ILE A 296 3.54 -15.05 -6.54
N SER A 297 3.39 -14.56 -5.31
CA SER A 297 3.43 -13.14 -4.94
C SER A 297 4.74 -12.45 -5.35
N ASP A 298 5.87 -13.15 -5.29
CA ASP A 298 7.17 -12.57 -5.58
C ASP A 298 7.58 -12.74 -7.06
N MET A 299 6.76 -13.40 -7.88
CA MET A 299 7.04 -13.57 -9.31
C MET A 299 6.94 -12.25 -10.08
N VAL A 300 7.91 -12.05 -10.96
CA VAL A 300 7.92 -11.05 -12.03
C VAL A 300 8.41 -11.69 -13.32
N GLY A 301 7.89 -11.25 -14.45
CA GLY A 301 8.31 -11.70 -15.78
C GLY A 301 9.69 -11.16 -16.14
N ARG A 302 10.38 -11.89 -17.03
CA ARG A 302 11.71 -11.48 -17.51
C ARG A 302 11.66 -10.40 -18.57
N ASN A 303 10.51 -10.17 -19.20
CA ASN A 303 10.33 -9.15 -20.24
C ASN A 303 9.46 -7.98 -19.75
N GLY A 304 9.46 -7.74 -18.43
CA GLY A 304 8.67 -6.67 -17.81
C GLY A 304 7.23 -7.06 -17.47
N GLU A 305 6.83 -8.33 -17.63
CA GLU A 305 5.50 -8.76 -17.19
C GLU A 305 5.39 -8.72 -15.66
N ILE A 306 4.21 -8.36 -15.14
CA ILE A 306 3.98 -8.27 -13.69
C ILE A 306 2.84 -9.20 -13.30
N VAL A 307 3.10 -10.10 -12.34
CA VAL A 307 2.06 -10.97 -11.78
C VAL A 307 1.25 -10.15 -10.77
N VAL A 308 -0.07 -10.08 -10.97
CA VAL A 308 -1.00 -9.24 -10.19
C VAL A 308 -1.41 -9.94 -8.91
N VAL A 309 -0.42 -10.16 -8.06
CA VAL A 309 -0.58 -10.73 -6.73
C VAL A 309 0.54 -10.24 -5.82
N LYS A 310 0.18 -9.73 -4.65
CA LYS A 310 1.11 -9.50 -3.53
C LYS A 310 0.45 -9.95 -2.24
N LEU A 311 1.10 -10.84 -1.51
CA LEU A 311 0.63 -11.25 -0.19
C LEU A 311 1.01 -10.19 0.84
N GLY A 312 0.01 -9.52 1.42
CA GLY A 312 0.17 -8.56 2.50
C GLY A 312 -0.04 -9.18 3.89
N ARG A 313 0.15 -8.37 4.93
CA ARG A 313 -0.07 -8.79 6.34
C ARG A 313 -1.54 -9.07 6.64
N THR A 314 -2.44 -8.27 6.08
CA THR A 314 -3.88 -8.29 6.37
C THR A 314 -4.72 -8.83 5.22
N GLY A 315 -4.10 -9.34 4.15
CA GLY A 315 -4.82 -9.89 3.01
C GLY A 315 -4.00 -9.93 1.73
N LEU A 316 -4.67 -10.25 0.63
CA LEU A 316 -4.09 -10.32 -0.71
C LEU A 316 -4.34 -9.00 -1.45
N PHE A 317 -3.33 -8.53 -2.17
CA PHE A 317 -3.49 -7.53 -3.22
C PHE A 317 -3.56 -8.25 -4.57
N GLY A 318 -4.54 -7.89 -5.39
CA GLY A 318 -4.73 -8.49 -6.71
C GLY A 318 -5.56 -9.77 -6.66
N HIS A 319 -5.23 -10.72 -7.53
CA HIS A 319 -6.03 -11.94 -7.72
C HIS A 319 -5.13 -13.17 -7.65
N CYS A 320 -5.45 -14.11 -6.76
CA CYS A 320 -4.88 -15.45 -6.80
C CYS A 320 -5.87 -16.42 -6.16
N VAL A 321 -6.32 -17.40 -6.94
CA VAL A 321 -7.27 -18.41 -6.47
C VAL A 321 -6.72 -19.79 -6.77
N ARG A 322 -6.91 -20.72 -5.84
CA ARG A 322 -6.59 -22.13 -6.07
C ARG A 322 -7.78 -22.78 -6.78
N LEU A 323 -7.54 -23.29 -7.99
CA LEU A 323 -8.55 -23.98 -8.79
C LEU A 323 -8.75 -25.44 -8.36
N GLY A 324 -7.72 -26.04 -7.75
CA GLY A 324 -7.75 -27.44 -7.32
C GLY A 324 -6.35 -28.03 -7.27
N SER A 325 -6.26 -29.35 -7.36
CA SER A 325 -5.00 -30.08 -7.52
C SER A 325 -5.13 -31.18 -8.56
N THR A 326 -4.00 -31.63 -9.08
CA THR A 326 -3.91 -32.73 -10.03
C THR A 326 -2.72 -33.62 -9.71
N ASP A 327 -2.80 -34.91 -10.06
CA ASP A 327 -1.69 -35.84 -9.90
C ASP A 327 -0.55 -35.49 -10.89
N SER A 328 0.69 -35.60 -10.43
CA SER A 328 1.88 -35.45 -11.26
C SER A 328 2.62 -36.77 -11.39
N ARG A 329 2.86 -37.20 -12.63
CA ARG A 329 3.61 -38.45 -12.89
C ARG A 329 5.09 -38.29 -12.58
N ALA A 330 5.61 -37.07 -12.65
CA ALA A 330 7.01 -36.78 -12.42
C ALA A 330 7.39 -36.70 -10.93
N THR A 331 6.49 -36.18 -10.08
CA THR A 331 6.82 -35.91 -8.67
C THR A 331 6.15 -36.88 -7.69
N ASN A 332 5.19 -37.71 -8.14
CA ASN A 332 4.35 -38.56 -7.27
C ASN A 332 3.63 -37.78 -6.15
N ASN A 333 3.46 -36.47 -6.31
CA ASN A 333 2.77 -35.57 -5.39
C ASN A 333 1.57 -34.93 -6.08
N MET A 334 0.60 -34.47 -5.29
CA MET A 334 -0.48 -33.61 -5.78
C MET A 334 0.08 -32.23 -6.11
N ILE A 335 -0.21 -31.72 -7.30
CA ILE A 335 0.21 -30.40 -7.73
C ILE A 335 -0.96 -29.45 -7.67
N ASP A 336 -0.80 -28.36 -6.92
CA ASP A 336 -1.82 -27.34 -6.81
C ASP A 336 -1.85 -26.48 -8.07
N ILE A 337 -3.05 -26.16 -8.53
CA ILE A 337 -3.28 -25.29 -9.69
C ILE A 337 -3.80 -23.96 -9.18
N TYR A 338 -3.06 -22.89 -9.46
CA TYR A 338 -3.44 -21.53 -9.12
C TYR A 338 -3.77 -20.74 -10.39
N GLU A 339 -4.76 -19.86 -10.29
CA GLU A 339 -5.09 -18.86 -11.29
C GLU A 339 -4.79 -17.47 -10.73
N THR A 340 -4.10 -16.65 -11.52
CA THR A 340 -3.82 -15.25 -11.22
C THR A 340 -3.87 -14.45 -12.52
N TYR A 341 -3.53 -13.16 -12.47
CA TYR A 341 -3.39 -12.32 -13.65
C TYR A 341 -1.93 -11.94 -13.86
N VAL A 342 -1.58 -11.73 -15.12
CA VAL A 342 -0.30 -11.15 -15.54
C VAL A 342 -0.61 -9.94 -16.43
N ILE A 343 0.07 -8.82 -16.19
CA ILE A 343 0.00 -7.65 -17.06
C ILE A 343 1.33 -7.57 -17.81
N GLU A 344 1.26 -7.55 -19.14
CA GLU A 344 2.41 -7.39 -20.02
C GLU A 344 2.89 -5.93 -20.03
N ARG A 345 4.13 -5.69 -20.49
CA ARG A 345 4.71 -4.34 -20.57
C ARG A 345 3.88 -3.35 -21.42
N ASN A 346 3.12 -3.86 -22.40
CA ASN A 346 2.18 -3.07 -23.21
C ASN A 346 0.79 -2.93 -22.55
N TYR A 347 0.68 -3.21 -21.26
CA TYR A 347 -0.54 -3.12 -20.45
C TYR A 347 -1.68 -4.04 -20.89
N LYS A 348 -1.35 -5.16 -21.54
CA LYS A 348 -2.31 -6.21 -21.81
C LYS A 348 -2.43 -7.13 -20.60
N ILE A 349 -3.64 -7.25 -20.05
CA ILE A 349 -3.91 -8.15 -18.92
C ILE A 349 -4.38 -9.52 -19.42
N LYS A 350 -3.75 -10.57 -18.90
CA LYS A 350 -4.05 -11.96 -19.20
C LYS A 350 -4.24 -12.76 -17.92
N LYS A 351 -5.04 -13.80 -18.01
CA LYS A 351 -5.17 -14.82 -16.97
C LYS A 351 -4.06 -15.85 -17.11
N ILE A 352 -3.43 -16.27 -16.03
CA ILE A 352 -2.33 -17.24 -16.04
C ILE A 352 -2.63 -18.36 -15.06
N LYS A 353 -2.39 -19.61 -15.49
CA LYS A 353 -2.48 -20.80 -14.65
C LYS A 353 -1.09 -21.29 -14.29
N LEU A 354 -0.86 -21.50 -12.99
CA LEU A 354 0.41 -21.92 -12.43
C LEU A 354 0.23 -23.25 -11.72
N TYR A 355 1.11 -24.20 -12.02
CA TYR A 355 1.19 -25.52 -11.41
C TYR A 355 2.31 -25.50 -10.38
N VAL A 356 1.93 -25.65 -9.10
CA VAL A 356 2.84 -25.45 -7.96
C VAL A 356 2.93 -26.70 -7.12
N ASN A 357 4.16 -27.21 -6.96
CA ASN A 357 4.49 -28.17 -5.92
C ASN A 357 4.53 -27.45 -4.57
N GLY A 358 3.41 -27.51 -3.86
CA GLY A 358 3.21 -26.87 -2.56
C GLY A 358 3.78 -27.65 -1.37
N TYR A 359 4.53 -28.74 -1.59
CA TYR A 359 5.14 -29.54 -0.54
C TYR A 359 6.53 -29.01 -0.22
N PHE A 360 6.68 -28.32 0.91
CA PHE A 360 7.92 -27.71 1.39
C PHE A 360 8.57 -28.57 2.47
N PRO A 361 9.90 -28.51 2.67
CA PRO A 361 10.56 -29.15 3.80
C PRO A 361 10.15 -28.48 5.12
N ARG A 362 10.24 -29.22 6.23
CA ARG A 362 9.92 -28.70 7.59
C ARG A 362 10.87 -27.60 8.04
N SER A 363 12.09 -27.59 7.52
CA SER A 363 13.15 -26.63 7.85
C SER A 363 13.63 -25.92 6.58
N LEU A 364 13.81 -24.61 6.67
CA LEU A 364 14.48 -23.81 5.65
C LEU A 364 16.01 -24.04 5.71
N PRO A 365 16.74 -23.86 4.60
CA PRO A 365 16.28 -23.43 3.27
C PRO A 365 15.73 -24.58 2.41
N CYS A 366 14.92 -24.24 1.41
CA CYS A 366 14.43 -25.17 0.40
C CYS A 366 14.80 -24.69 -1.00
N GLU A 367 15.22 -25.61 -1.86
CA GLU A 367 15.37 -25.30 -3.28
C GLU A 367 13.97 -25.11 -3.91
N VAL A 368 13.84 -24.09 -4.75
CA VAL A 368 12.58 -23.71 -5.40
C VAL A 368 12.78 -23.65 -6.91
N LYS A 369 12.02 -24.48 -7.64
CA LYS A 369 11.87 -24.40 -9.08
C LYS A 369 11.07 -23.16 -9.47
N ARG A 370 11.58 -22.41 -10.44
CA ARG A 370 11.00 -21.17 -10.94
C ARG A 370 10.24 -21.45 -12.22
N PRO A 371 9.09 -20.79 -12.44
CA PRO A 371 8.41 -20.92 -13.72
C PRO A 371 9.24 -20.31 -14.86
N ASN A 372 9.16 -20.94 -16.03
CA ASN A 372 9.87 -20.48 -17.22
C ASN A 372 9.40 -19.08 -17.65
N GLY A 373 10.33 -18.20 -18.01
CA GLY A 373 10.02 -16.81 -18.37
C GLY A 373 9.83 -15.87 -17.18
N PHE A 374 9.88 -16.37 -15.94
CA PHE A 374 9.74 -15.58 -14.72
C PHE A 374 11.02 -15.64 -13.85
N ARG A 375 11.07 -14.72 -12.90
CA ARG A 375 12.06 -14.64 -11.82
C ARG A 375 11.37 -14.19 -10.53
N TYR A 376 12.03 -14.36 -9.39
CA TYR A 376 11.53 -13.83 -8.12
C TYR A 376 12.17 -12.47 -7.85
N PHE A 377 11.37 -11.51 -7.38
CA PHE A 377 11.82 -10.15 -7.10
C PHE A 377 12.70 -10.09 -5.83
N THR A 378 12.23 -10.67 -4.73
CA THR A 378 12.86 -10.58 -3.39
C THR A 378 13.63 -11.82 -2.94
N LEU A 379 13.31 -13.02 -3.44
CA LEU A 379 14.02 -14.25 -3.02
C LEU A 379 15.53 -14.25 -3.35
N ALA A 380 15.95 -13.49 -4.35
CA ALA A 380 17.38 -13.28 -4.63
C ALA A 380 18.12 -12.57 -3.46
N ARG A 381 17.42 -11.77 -2.65
CA ARG A 381 17.96 -11.04 -1.50
C ARG A 381 18.20 -11.96 -0.30
N HIS A 382 17.31 -12.93 -0.06
CA HIS A 382 17.44 -13.90 1.04
C HIS A 382 18.39 -15.07 0.75
N GLU A 383 18.65 -15.40 -0.53
CA GLU A 383 19.64 -16.42 -0.89
C GLU A 383 21.09 -15.96 -0.59
N LYS A 384 21.38 -14.65 -0.57
CA LYS A 384 22.73 -14.10 -0.30
C LYS A 384 23.04 -13.81 1.17
N GLU A 385 22.04 -13.65 2.05
CA GLU A 385 22.28 -13.50 3.50
C GLU A 385 22.77 -14.81 4.17
N LYS A 386 22.98 -15.89 3.39
CA LYS A 386 23.46 -17.19 3.85
C LYS A 386 24.65 -17.76 3.06
N ALA A 387 25.31 -16.96 2.23
CA ALA A 387 26.62 -17.27 1.65
C ALA A 387 27.70 -16.50 2.41
#